data_AF-A0A8J8E0I7-F1
#
_entry.id   AF-A0A8J8E0I7-F1
#
_cell.length_a   1.000
_cell.length_b   1.000
_cell.length_c   1.000
_cell.angle_alpha   90.00
_cell.angle_beta   90.00
_cell.angle_gamma   90.00
#
_symmetry.space_group_name_H-M   'P 1'
#
loop_
_entity.id
_entity.type
_entity.pdbx_description
1 polymer ?
#
loop_
_entity_poly.entity_id
_entity_poly.type
_entity_poly.pdbx_seq_one_letter_code
_entity_poly.pdbx_strand_id
1 'polypeptide(L)'
;MKVLKEWDVKVRLVKTKRGAVLHMIELEPGHFYLEQNPLKDSKYGVAYRKIKENFPEFYMFWEIKNNRYTGKLLAGAFLEKKEIDEFVTLLAKSEDFKKFEEILEEIEEMEE
;
A
#
# COMPACT_ATOMS: atom_id res chain seq x y z
N MET A 1 20.92 -8.48 11.45
CA MET A 1 19.49 -8.41 11.91
C MET A 1 18.97 -9.72 12.52
N LYS A 2 17.98 -9.69 13.43
CA LYS A 2 17.27 -10.87 13.98
C LYS A 2 15.82 -10.95 13.48
N VAL A 3 15.44 -12.06 12.84
CA VAL A 3 14.05 -12.30 12.38
C VAL A 3 13.16 -12.67 13.57
N LEU A 4 12.18 -11.81 13.88
CA LEU A 4 11.21 -12.06 14.96
C LEU A 4 9.99 -12.85 14.49
N LYS A 5 9.63 -12.71 13.20
CA LYS A 5 8.50 -13.38 12.58
C LYS A 5 8.63 -13.28 11.06
N GLU A 6 8.37 -14.40 10.39
CA GLU A 6 8.31 -14.49 8.93
C GLU A 6 6.86 -14.73 8.49
N TRP A 7 6.46 -14.10 7.39
CA TRP A 7 5.19 -14.36 6.74
C TRP A 7 5.43 -14.72 5.27
N ASP A 8 4.93 -15.87 4.82
CA ASP A 8 4.79 -16.18 3.40
C ASP A 8 3.51 -15.52 2.87
N VAL A 9 3.66 -14.32 2.32
CA VAL A 9 2.54 -13.49 1.90
C VAL A 9 2.19 -13.75 0.44
N LYS A 10 0.94 -14.18 0.17
CA LYS A 10 0.45 -14.41 -1.20
C LYS A 10 -0.42 -13.26 -1.67
N VAL A 11 0.00 -12.64 -2.77
CA VAL A 11 -0.82 -11.66 -3.50
C VAL A 11 -1.67 -12.39 -4.54
N ARG A 12 -2.98 -12.15 -4.53
CA ARG A 12 -3.96 -12.73 -5.46
C ARG A 12 -4.70 -11.62 -6.18
N LEU A 13 -5.00 -11.85 -7.45
CA LEU A 13 -5.94 -11.01 -8.19
C LEU A 13 -7.35 -11.60 -8.05
N VAL A 14 -8.30 -10.82 -7.52
CA VAL A 14 -9.66 -11.27 -7.25
C VAL A 14 -10.68 -10.42 -8.01
N LYS A 15 -11.76 -11.06 -8.47
CA LYS A 15 -12.88 -10.36 -9.11
C LYS A 15 -14.07 -10.31 -8.17
N THR A 16 -14.52 -9.10 -7.84
CA THR A 16 -15.71 -8.89 -7.01
C THR A 16 -16.98 -9.27 -7.77
N LYS A 17 -18.09 -9.50 -7.04
CA LYS A 17 -19.42 -9.74 -7.65
C LYS A 17 -19.87 -8.63 -8.61
N ARG A 18 -19.38 -7.40 -8.40
CA ARG A 18 -19.68 -6.23 -9.25
C ARG A 18 -18.69 -6.04 -10.40
N GLY A 19 -17.79 -7.00 -10.62
CA GLY A 19 -16.85 -7.00 -11.75
C GLY A 19 -15.51 -6.30 -11.50
N ALA A 20 -15.35 -5.57 -10.40
CA ALA A 20 -14.06 -4.93 -10.08
C ALA A 20 -12.97 -5.99 -9.84
N VAL A 21 -11.81 -5.78 -10.45
CA VAL A 21 -10.60 -6.59 -10.29
C VAL A 21 -9.71 -5.89 -9.27
N LEU A 22 -9.34 -6.61 -8.21
CA LEU A 22 -8.65 -6.06 -7.03
C LEU A 22 -7.50 -6.98 -6.62
N HIS A 23 -6.45 -6.41 -6.07
CA HIS A 23 -5.41 -7.19 -5.40
C HIS A 23 -5.84 -7.57 -3.98
N MET A 24 -5.50 -8.78 -3.56
CA MET A 24 -5.74 -9.29 -2.22
C MET A 24 -4.46 -9.90 -1.68
N ILE A 25 -4.04 -9.48 -0.50
CA ILE A 25 -2.85 -9.98 0.19
C ILE A 25 -3.34 -10.85 1.35
N GLU A 26 -3.22 -12.17 1.22
CA GLU A 26 -3.65 -13.09 2.27
C GLU A 26 -2.53 -13.30 3.29
N LEU A 27 -2.85 -13.12 4.57
CA LEU A 27 -1.92 -13.36 5.68
C LEU A 27 -2.17 -14.72 6.34
N GLU A 28 -3.43 -15.02 6.64
CA GLU A 28 -3.91 -16.29 7.18
C GLU A 28 -5.39 -16.47 6.77
N PRO A 29 -5.95 -17.70 6.82
CA PRO A 29 -7.35 -17.91 6.48
C PRO A 29 -8.29 -16.97 7.27
N GLY A 30 -9.04 -16.14 6.55
CA GLY A 30 -9.96 -15.17 7.15
C GLY A 30 -9.31 -13.87 7.63
N HIS A 31 -8.01 -13.65 7.42
CA HIS A 31 -7.31 -12.38 7.66
C HIS A 31 -6.48 -12.01 6.42
N PHE A 32 -6.93 -10.97 5.73
CA PHE A 32 -6.32 -10.51 4.49
C PHE A 32 -6.47 -9.01 4.34
N TYR A 33 -5.67 -8.45 3.43
CA TYR A 33 -5.81 -7.09 2.96
C TYR A 33 -6.47 -7.11 1.57
N LEU A 34 -7.48 -6.27 1.35
CA LEU A 34 -8.16 -6.16 0.06
C LEU A 34 -8.02 -4.74 -0.48
N GLU A 35 -7.61 -4.63 -1.75
CA GLU A 35 -7.45 -3.35 -2.42
C GLU A 35 -8.78 -2.57 -2.39
N GLN A 36 -8.68 -1.27 -2.13
CA GLN A 36 -9.80 -0.36 -2.24
C GLN A 36 -10.37 -0.45 -3.64
N ASN A 37 -11.67 -0.69 -3.73
CA ASN A 37 -12.35 -0.70 -5.02
C ASN A 37 -12.44 0.73 -5.56
N PRO A 38 -11.74 1.07 -6.67
CA PRO A 38 -11.82 2.39 -7.25
C PRO A 38 -13.19 2.65 -7.86
N LEU A 39 -13.95 1.63 -8.27
CA LEU A 39 -15.28 1.79 -8.88
C LEU A 39 -16.39 2.00 -7.84
N LYS A 40 -16.08 1.90 -6.54
CA LYS A 40 -17.08 2.10 -5.48
C LYS A 40 -17.34 3.60 -5.32
N ASP A 41 -18.60 3.99 -5.37
CA ASP A 41 -19.01 5.36 -5.08
C ASP A 41 -19.09 5.58 -3.56
N SER A 42 -17.93 5.75 -2.94
CA SER A 42 -17.78 6.05 -1.52
C SER A 42 -16.64 7.06 -1.33
N LYS A 43 -16.59 7.73 -0.16
CA LYS A 43 -15.52 8.67 0.20
C LYS A 43 -14.12 8.15 -0.17
N TYR A 44 -13.81 6.92 0.24
CA TYR A 44 -12.50 6.31 -0.02
C TYR A 44 -12.35 5.78 -1.45
N GLY A 45 -13.42 5.39 -2.13
CA GLY A 45 -13.36 5.02 -3.55
C GLY A 45 -13.07 6.24 -4.43
N VAL A 46 -13.73 7.37 -4.17
CA VAL A 46 -13.47 8.65 -4.85
C VAL A 46 -12.05 9.13 -4.60
N ALA A 47 -11.60 9.12 -3.34
CA ALA A 47 -10.25 9.52 -2.99
C ALA A 47 -9.19 8.64 -3.69
N TYR A 48 -9.40 7.31 -3.68
CA TYR A 48 -8.48 6.37 -4.30
C TYR A 48 -8.37 6.55 -5.82
N ARG A 49 -9.48 6.80 -6.51
CA ARG A 49 -9.46 7.13 -7.95
C ARG A 49 -8.59 8.35 -8.23
N LYS A 50 -8.78 9.44 -7.47
CA LYS A 50 -8.01 10.68 -7.64
C LYS A 50 -6.52 10.52 -7.36
N ILE A 51 -6.16 9.71 -6.36
CA ILE A 51 -4.75 9.42 -6.08
C ILE A 51 -4.14 8.65 -7.25
N LYS A 52 -4.85 7.63 -7.77
CA LYS A 52 -4.39 6.84 -8.92
C LYS A 52 -4.23 7.62 -10.23
N GLU A 53 -4.90 8.77 -10.39
CA GLU A 53 -4.70 9.67 -11.53
C GLU A 53 -3.29 10.30 -11.53
N ASN A 54 -2.71 10.52 -10.35
CA ASN A 54 -1.38 11.12 -10.19
C ASN A 54 -0.30 10.06 -9.89
N PHE A 55 -0.68 8.99 -9.19
CA PHE A 55 0.19 7.87 -8.82
C PHE A 55 -0.50 6.54 -9.18
N PRO A 56 -0.44 6.09 -10.44
CA PRO A 56 -1.12 4.87 -10.90
C PRO A 56 -0.73 3.62 -10.09
N GLU A 57 0.53 3.56 -9.67
CA GLU A 57 1.12 2.50 -8.86
C GLU A 57 0.94 2.71 -7.35
N PHE A 58 0.05 3.61 -6.92
CA PHE A 58 -0.38 3.72 -5.53
C PHE A 58 -1.45 2.67 -5.21
N TYR A 59 -1.22 1.88 -4.17
CA TYR A 59 -2.12 0.85 -3.71
C TYR A 59 -2.59 1.16 -2.29
N MET A 60 -3.89 0.95 -2.05
CA MET A 60 -4.50 1.11 -0.74
C MET A 60 -5.29 -0.15 -0.43
N PHE A 61 -4.94 -0.84 0.65
CA PHE A 61 -5.59 -2.07 1.08
C PHE A 61 -6.19 -1.93 2.46
N TRP A 62 -7.43 -2.40 2.60
CA TRP A 62 -8.10 -2.48 3.88
C TRP A 62 -7.88 -3.85 4.51
N GLU A 63 -7.48 -3.87 5.78
CA GLU A 63 -7.42 -5.11 6.55
C GLU A 63 -8.83 -5.60 6.85
N ILE A 64 -9.07 -6.87 6.52
CA ILE A 64 -10.29 -7.60 6.80
C ILE A 64 -9.91 -8.82 7.64
N LYS A 65 -10.55 -8.94 8.81
CA LYS A 65 -10.40 -10.11 9.69
C LYS A 65 -11.78 -10.66 10.03
N ASN A 66 -11.97 -11.96 9.88
CA ASN A 66 -13.25 -12.65 10.10
C ASN A 66 -14.43 -11.98 9.36
N ASN A 67 -14.21 -11.65 8.07
CA ASN A 67 -15.17 -10.96 7.20
C ASN A 67 -15.60 -9.55 7.67
N ARG A 68 -14.82 -8.89 8.52
CA ARG A 68 -15.08 -7.52 8.97
C ARG A 68 -13.85 -6.64 8.72
N TYR A 69 -14.10 -5.41 8.28
CA TYR A 69 -13.07 -4.39 8.24
C TYR A 69 -12.58 -4.08 9.65
N THR A 70 -11.27 -4.11 9.86
CA THR A 70 -10.67 -3.79 11.17
C THR A 70 -10.45 -2.29 11.34
N GLY A 71 -10.45 -1.54 10.23
CA GLY A 71 -10.08 -0.13 10.18
C GLY A 71 -8.60 0.12 9.93
N LYS A 72 -7.75 -0.92 9.92
CA LYS A 72 -6.34 -0.77 9.52
C LYS A 72 -6.21 -0.68 8.00
N LEU A 73 -5.26 0.14 7.58
CA LEU A 73 -4.95 0.41 6.19
C LEU A 73 -3.48 0.09 5.94
N LEU A 74 -3.20 -0.65 4.87
CA LEU A 74 -1.87 -0.74 4.28
C LEU A 74 -1.90 0.09 3.00
N ALA A 75 -1.01 1.07 2.88
CA ALA A 75 -0.89 1.87 1.67
C ALA A 75 0.57 2.01 1.28
N GLY A 76 0.84 2.04 -0.02
CA GLY A 76 2.19 2.18 -0.57
C GLY A 76 2.13 2.46 -2.06
N ALA A 77 3.25 2.91 -2.63
CA ALA A 77 3.38 3.12 -4.05
C ALA A 77 4.75 2.62 -4.54
N PHE A 78 4.77 2.11 -5.77
CA PHE A 78 6.02 2.01 -6.53
C PHE A 78 6.20 3.33 -7.28
N LEU A 79 7.35 3.97 -7.09
CA LEU A 79 7.62 5.31 -7.63
C LEU A 79 8.93 5.29 -8.42
N GLU A 80 8.96 5.99 -9.54
CA GLU A 80 10.20 6.34 -10.21
C GLU A 80 10.95 7.43 -9.43
N LYS A 81 12.27 7.54 -9.61
CA LYS A 81 13.10 8.54 -8.92
C LYS A 81 12.55 9.97 -9.02
N LYS A 82 11.96 10.33 -10.16
CA LYS A 82 11.37 11.66 -10.40
C LYS A 82 10.07 11.92 -9.62
N GLU A 83 9.36 10.87 -9.20
CA GLU A 83 8.05 10.94 -8.53
C GLU A 83 8.18 10.96 -7.00
N ILE A 84 9.33 10.53 -6.46
CA ILE A 84 9.58 10.42 -5.01
C ILE A 84 9.37 11.76 -4.32
N ASP A 85 10.00 12.83 -4.81
CA ASP A 85 9.91 14.15 -4.19
C ASP A 85 8.48 14.69 -4.18
N GLU A 86 7.74 14.53 -5.27
CA GLU A 86 6.34 14.98 -5.37
C GLU A 86 5.46 14.19 -4.39
N PHE A 87 5.63 12.88 -4.35
CA PHE A 87 4.89 12.00 -3.43
C PHE A 87 5.18 12.34 -1.96
N VAL A 88 6.45 12.49 -1.58
CA VAL A 88 6.85 12.85 -0.21
C VAL A 88 6.34 14.24 0.15
N THR A 89 6.46 15.23 -0.76
CA THR A 89 5.94 16.58 -0.53
C THR A 89 4.43 16.56 -0.27
N LEU A 90 3.66 15.78 -1.04
CA LEU A 90 2.22 15.65 -0.85
C LEU A 90 1.86 15.04 0.51
N LEU A 91 2.63 14.05 0.97
CA LEU A 91 2.40 13.39 2.27
C LEU A 91 2.84 14.25 3.45
N ALA A 92 4.07 14.76 3.42
CA ALA A 92 4.67 15.57 4.48
C ALA A 92 4.08 16.98 4.53
N LYS A 93 3.46 17.45 3.44
CA LYS A 93 2.99 18.83 3.24
C LYS A 93 4.10 19.87 3.46
N SER A 94 5.34 19.48 3.18
CA SER A 94 6.53 20.31 3.32
C SER A 94 7.61 19.82 2.33
N GLU A 95 8.46 20.74 1.88
CA GLU A 95 9.65 20.47 1.06
C GLU A 95 10.95 20.40 1.87
N ASP A 96 10.90 20.54 3.20
CA ASP A 96 12.09 20.57 4.04
C ASP A 96 12.96 19.31 3.91
N PHE A 97 12.36 18.18 3.54
CA PHE A 97 13.07 16.92 3.31
C PHE A 97 14.10 17.01 2.16
N LYS A 98 13.89 17.90 1.17
CA LYS A 98 14.82 18.11 0.05
C LYS A 98 16.17 18.68 0.48
N LYS A 99 16.27 19.17 1.72
CA LYS A 99 17.52 19.69 2.31
C LYS A 99 18.40 18.59 2.88
N PHE A 100 17.86 17.39 3.08
CA PHE A 100 18.60 16.25 3.61
C PHE A 100 19.17 15.45 2.43
N GLU A 101 20.44 15.05 2.54
CA GLU A 101 21.05 14.17 1.55
C GLU A 101 20.44 12.77 1.62
N GLU A 102 20.34 12.12 0.46
CA GLU A 102 19.96 10.72 0.36
C GLU A 102 21.06 9.86 0.99
N ILE A 103 20.82 9.33 2.19
CA ILE A 103 21.72 8.39 2.84
C ILE A 103 21.29 6.98 2.44
N LEU A 104 22.13 6.31 1.65
CA LEU A 104 21.97 4.89 1.36
C LEU A 104 22.54 4.10 2.55
N GLU A 105 21.65 3.65 3.44
CA GLU A 105 22.05 2.66 4.44
C GLU A 105 22.14 1.29 3.76
N GLU A 106 23.27 0.62 3.91
CA GLU A 106 23.38 -0.80 3.59
C GLU A 106 22.46 -1.57 4.53
N ILE A 107 21.60 -2.43 3.97
CA ILE A 107 20.73 -3.28 4.78
C ILE A 107 21.63 -4.26 5.53
N GLU A 108 21.56 -4.27 6.87
CA GLU A 108 22.31 -5.21 7.70
C GLU A 108 22.11 -6.65 7.21
N GLU A 109 23.20 -7.40 7.01
CA GLU A 109 23.12 -8.81 6.63
C GLU A 109 22.33 -9.61 7.69
N MET A 110 21.59 -10.62 7.21
CA MET A 110 20.86 -11.55 8.08
C MET A 110 21.88 -12.41 8.85
N GLU A 111 21.73 -12.49 10.17
CA GLU A 111 22.41 -13.54 10.93
C GLU A 111 21.75 -14.88 10.57
N GLU A 112 22.54 -15.84 10.06
CA GLU A 112 22.09 -17.22 9.73
C GLU A 112 21.64 -18.02 10.97
#